data_AF-A0A3D4UXD6-F1
#
_entry.id   AF-A0A3D4UXD6-F1
#
_cell.length_a   1.000
_cell.length_b   1.000
_cell.length_c   1.000
_cell.angle_alpha   90.00
_cell.angle_beta   90.00
_cell.angle_gamma   90.00
#
_symmetry.space_group_name_H-M   'P 1'
#
loop_
_entity.id
_entity.type
_entity.pdbx_description
1 polymer ?
#
loop_
_entity_poly.entity_id
_entity_poly.type
_entity_poly.pdbx_seq_one_letter_code
_entity_poly.pdbx_strand_id
1 'polypeptide(L)'
;MSVKKLFNKNKKGRPISKYLRKSSATTIDPKIKSSGHLSESVKKENYFLPPVDYSIPENFAKYGSAKKYYEASFDHIVNNYPYDGSSLEKTKFYNNLSPLEKYTFQHLYPKETGFIKFGAAYGTPSSVTDNPSGYYSSSLDFIQAKGGPHSGTIYSSGSNKTSNLSFGGISGSTVEFFLKKDGLIPNDNSQSRKQVIFDLSNGGTSGSTGYGRLRIELTSSDQDRFLVTFVSGTTGFMTQSVPTTGGLDIASGSFHHYAFVFNTSGSAPNIDFYMDGICHQTNITASGYGGHPTAGNVPSAGGVKSGSLNEVTGTFIANIGSLRAPVSGATGVTPDEGWGKLSASVDEFRFWKTARTSKDIGRNWFTQVYGGTNTVDSNTDLGVYFKFNEGITGNSTYDSVALDYSGRISNGQIQNYAPTIHAMRSTGSAIVESSASATEFKDPIIYSFHPDVKALLDDKKSEGSVYDASNASAMHTTIPTWMGEDDNAVGASNLQKLMQIMGTYFDTLQLQLDFLPGMKDAEYTKFFELKAKKYSAAGSVMEAGSAYYPAFSSSFSGKPQPFTKFALQSFGIEVPEIFTDAKALEQFRSRDEHREYKDKLYNVKNQIYQNVYNNLHFILKSKGTEKSFR
;
A
#
# COMPACT_ATOMS: atom_id res chain seq x y z
N MET A 1 -29.83 10.90 38.76
CA MET A 1 -28.52 10.66 38.09
C MET A 1 -28.40 11.60 36.90
N SER A 2 -27.36 12.43 36.84
CA SER A 2 -27.19 13.44 35.77
C SER A 2 -26.89 12.78 34.42
N VAL A 3 -27.61 13.21 33.37
CA VAL A 3 -27.42 12.85 31.96
C VAL A 3 -25.97 13.02 31.51
N LYS A 4 -25.20 13.93 32.13
CA LYS A 4 -23.77 14.15 31.89
C LYS A 4 -22.90 12.92 32.22
N LYS A 5 -23.30 12.07 33.19
CA LYS A 5 -22.56 10.83 33.52
C LYS A 5 -22.84 9.67 32.55
N LEU A 6 -23.99 9.67 31.87
CA LEU A 6 -24.31 8.68 30.81
C LEU A 6 -23.42 8.87 29.57
N PHE A 7 -23.17 10.13 29.17
CA PHE A 7 -22.32 10.42 28.01
C PHE A 7 -20.82 10.26 28.28
N ASN A 8 -20.38 10.33 29.54
CA ASN A 8 -18.97 10.09 29.89
C ASN A 8 -18.59 8.60 29.91
N LYS A 9 -19.53 7.67 30.10
CA LYS A 9 -19.24 6.23 29.96
C LYS A 9 -18.97 5.81 28.51
N ASN A 10 -19.52 6.52 27.53
CA ASN A 10 -19.29 6.26 26.10
C ASN A 10 -17.97 6.83 25.55
N LYS A 11 -17.21 7.58 26.36
CA LYS A 11 -15.92 8.18 25.94
C LYS A 11 -14.68 7.34 26.30
N LYS A 12 -14.81 6.28 27.11
CA LYS A 12 -13.73 5.31 27.27
C LYS A 12 -13.85 4.30 26.14
N GLY A 13 -13.10 4.55 25.07
CA GLY A 13 -13.20 3.86 23.79
C GLY A 13 -13.10 2.34 23.93
N ARG A 14 -14.13 1.64 23.45
CA ARG A 14 -13.97 0.28 22.98
C ARG A 14 -13.23 0.38 21.63
N PRO A 15 -12.14 -0.37 21.41
CA PRO A 15 -11.20 -0.10 20.31
C PRO A 15 -11.79 -0.27 18.89
N ILE A 16 -13.01 -0.79 18.76
CA ILE A 16 -13.56 -1.27 17.48
C ILE A 16 -15.00 -0.75 17.27
N SER A 17 -15.30 0.49 17.67
CA SER A 17 -16.51 1.16 17.20
C SER A 17 -16.17 2.06 16.02
N LYS A 18 -16.18 1.48 14.81
CA LYS A 18 -16.32 2.29 13.59
C LYS A 18 -17.74 2.83 13.55
N TYR A 19 -18.00 3.88 14.33
CA TYR A 19 -19.21 4.66 14.16
C TYR A 19 -19.23 5.16 12.71
N LEU A 20 -20.37 5.02 12.03
CA LEU A 20 -20.64 5.61 10.72
C LEU A 20 -20.43 7.13 10.79
N ARG A 21 -19.18 7.60 10.67
CA ARG A 21 -18.91 8.99 10.35
C ARG A 21 -19.37 9.16 8.92
N LYS A 22 -20.39 10.00 8.74
CA LYS A 22 -20.75 10.58 7.45
C LYS A 22 -19.53 11.40 7.00
N SER A 23 -18.61 10.79 6.26
CA SER A 23 -17.57 11.54 5.54
C SER A 23 -18.30 12.52 4.62
N SER A 24 -17.81 13.74 4.54
CA SER A 24 -18.31 14.75 3.61
C SER A 24 -18.24 14.17 2.20
N ALA A 25 -19.42 13.93 1.61
CA ALA A 25 -19.65 13.17 0.39
C ALA A 25 -19.10 13.81 -0.91
N THR A 26 -18.21 14.80 -0.82
CA THR A 26 -17.83 15.67 -1.95
C THR A 26 -16.41 15.50 -2.46
N THR A 27 -15.56 14.67 -1.83
CA THR A 27 -14.22 14.40 -2.38
C THR A 27 -14.03 12.90 -2.56
N ILE A 28 -14.04 12.46 -3.82
CA ILE A 28 -13.43 11.18 -4.19
C ILE A 28 -11.98 11.25 -3.72
N ASP A 29 -11.54 10.29 -2.91
CA ASP A 29 -10.11 10.18 -2.60
C ASP A 29 -9.38 10.07 -3.95
N PRO A 30 -8.50 11.04 -4.31
CA PRO A 30 -7.80 11.03 -5.58
C PRO A 30 -6.92 9.79 -5.78
N LYS A 31 -6.72 8.96 -4.74
CA LYS A 31 -6.05 7.65 -4.81
C LYS A 31 -6.96 6.54 -5.37
N ILE A 32 -8.25 6.78 -5.60
CA ILE A 32 -9.16 5.81 -6.22
C ILE A 32 -8.96 5.78 -7.73
N LYS A 33 -8.23 4.76 -8.20
CA LYS A 33 -7.81 4.62 -9.61
C LYS A 33 -8.78 3.83 -10.51
N SER A 34 -9.78 3.15 -9.95
CA SER A 34 -10.72 2.34 -10.73
C SER A 34 -12.11 2.27 -10.10
N SER A 35 -13.13 1.96 -10.92
CA SER A 35 -14.51 1.74 -10.45
C SER A 35 -14.61 0.57 -9.47
N GLY A 36 -13.82 -0.49 -9.67
CA GLY A 36 -13.69 -1.61 -8.73
C GLY A 36 -13.07 -1.20 -7.39
N HIS A 37 -12.08 -0.30 -7.40
CA HIS A 37 -11.52 0.24 -6.15
C HIS A 37 -12.51 1.13 -5.41
N LEU A 38 -13.33 1.89 -6.14
CA LEU A 38 -14.40 2.67 -5.55
C LEU A 38 -15.43 1.78 -4.85
N SER A 39 -15.88 0.70 -5.52
CA SER A 39 -16.87 -0.20 -4.93
C SER A 39 -16.36 -0.89 -3.67
N GLU A 40 -15.11 -1.37 -3.68
CA GLU A 40 -14.48 -1.99 -2.51
C GLU A 40 -14.21 -0.99 -1.38
N SER A 41 -13.84 0.25 -1.70
CA SER A 41 -13.72 1.33 -0.72
C SER A 41 -15.06 1.64 -0.05
N VAL A 42 -16.14 1.69 -0.82
CA VAL A 42 -17.49 1.90 -0.27
C VAL A 42 -17.93 0.72 0.59
N LYS A 43 -17.63 -0.53 0.20
CA LYS A 43 -17.86 -1.71 1.04
C LYS A 43 -17.14 -1.58 2.37
N LYS A 44 -15.86 -1.17 2.35
CA LYS A 44 -15.06 -0.94 3.56
C LYS A 44 -15.66 0.14 4.46
N GLU A 45 -16.17 1.22 3.88
CA GLU A 45 -16.82 2.32 4.62
C GLU A 45 -18.15 1.89 5.25
N ASN A 46 -18.98 1.17 4.50
CA ASN A 46 -20.29 0.69 4.94
C ASN A 46 -20.22 -0.58 5.79
N TYR A 47 -19.04 -1.24 5.86
CA TYR A 47 -18.86 -2.44 6.66
C TYR A 47 -19.11 -2.15 8.13
N PHE A 48 -20.15 -2.80 8.65
CA PHE A 48 -20.47 -2.76 10.07
C PHE A 48 -19.70 -3.85 10.79
N LEU A 49 -18.84 -3.45 11.72
CA LEU A 49 -18.13 -4.35 12.62
C LEU A 49 -18.86 -4.33 13.97
N PRO A 50 -19.42 -5.47 14.44
CA PRO A 50 -20.01 -5.53 15.77
C PRO A 50 -19.02 -5.02 16.83
N PRO A 51 -19.47 -4.25 17.84
CA PRO A 51 -18.61 -3.66 18.87
C PRO A 51 -18.18 -4.71 19.90
N VAL A 52 -17.50 -5.75 19.42
CA VAL A 52 -16.87 -6.82 20.20
C VAL A 52 -15.45 -6.39 20.51
N ASP A 53 -15.02 -6.63 21.74
CA ASP A 53 -13.65 -6.37 22.14
C ASP A 53 -12.79 -7.63 21.88
N TYR A 54 -12.11 -7.63 20.73
CA TYR A 54 -11.25 -8.73 20.28
C TYR A 54 -9.89 -8.77 20.98
N SER A 55 -9.62 -7.87 21.93
CA SER A 55 -8.43 -7.95 22.79
C SER A 55 -8.53 -9.02 23.87
N ILE A 56 -9.74 -9.58 24.08
CA ILE A 56 -10.07 -10.52 25.14
C ILE A 56 -10.65 -11.80 24.50
N PRO A 57 -9.98 -12.95 24.59
CA PRO A 57 -10.42 -14.23 24.02
C PRO A 57 -11.86 -14.62 24.33
N GLU A 58 -12.28 -14.39 25.57
CA GLU A 58 -13.62 -14.69 26.11
C GLU A 58 -14.74 -14.08 25.27
N ASN A 59 -14.49 -12.95 24.60
CA ASN A 59 -15.52 -12.22 23.89
C ASN A 59 -15.80 -12.76 22.49
N PHE A 60 -14.88 -13.52 21.89
CA PHE A 60 -15.01 -13.98 20.50
C PHE A 60 -14.89 -15.49 20.31
N ALA A 61 -14.31 -16.22 21.27
CA ALA A 61 -14.07 -17.66 21.15
C ALA A 61 -14.88 -18.46 22.19
N LYS A 62 -16.21 -18.56 22.04
CA LYS A 62 -17.06 -19.32 22.99
C LYS A 62 -16.99 -20.82 22.77
N TYR A 63 -16.99 -21.26 21.52
CA TYR A 63 -17.08 -22.65 21.09
C TYR A 63 -15.79 -23.12 20.39
N GLY A 64 -15.12 -22.25 19.63
CA GLY A 64 -13.83 -22.55 19.02
C GLY A 64 -12.65 -22.30 19.97
N SER A 65 -11.46 -22.74 19.55
CA SER A 65 -10.19 -22.45 20.23
C SER A 65 -9.67 -21.06 19.87
N ALA A 66 -9.43 -20.22 20.87
CA ALA A 66 -8.79 -18.91 20.74
C ALA A 66 -7.38 -19.03 20.18
N LYS A 67 -6.60 -20.02 20.65
CA LYS A 67 -5.27 -20.31 20.12
C LYS A 67 -5.31 -20.52 18.60
N LYS A 68 -6.25 -21.35 18.12
CA LYS A 68 -6.39 -21.67 16.69
C LYS A 68 -6.84 -20.46 15.87
N TYR A 69 -7.68 -19.58 16.43
CA TYR A 69 -8.04 -18.34 15.76
C TYR A 69 -6.86 -17.39 15.59
N TYR A 70 -5.99 -17.26 16.59
CA TYR A 70 -4.78 -16.47 16.46
C TYR A 70 -3.82 -17.05 15.43
N GLU A 71 -3.56 -18.37 15.46
CA GLU A 71 -2.73 -19.06 14.45
C GLU A 71 -3.26 -18.80 13.03
N ALA A 72 -4.55 -19.04 12.80
CA ALA A 72 -5.17 -18.81 11.49
C ALA A 72 -5.10 -17.34 11.04
N SER A 73 -5.25 -16.39 11.97
CA SER A 73 -5.19 -14.97 11.65
C SER A 73 -3.80 -14.53 11.17
N PHE A 74 -2.75 -14.99 11.85
CA PHE A 74 -1.37 -14.71 11.46
C PHE A 74 -1.01 -15.40 10.15
N ASP A 75 -1.38 -16.68 10.00
CA ASP A 75 -1.14 -17.44 8.77
C ASP A 75 -1.83 -16.81 7.57
N HIS A 76 -3.07 -16.32 7.73
CA HIS A 76 -3.77 -15.64 6.65
C HIS A 76 -3.07 -14.33 6.27
N ILE A 77 -2.69 -13.50 7.23
CA ILE A 77 -2.01 -12.21 6.97
C ILE A 77 -0.65 -12.43 6.28
N VAL A 78 0.20 -13.29 6.84
CA VAL A 78 1.54 -13.58 6.29
C VAL A 78 1.45 -14.07 4.86
N ASN A 79 0.57 -15.04 4.60
CA ASN A 79 0.57 -15.75 3.32
C ASN A 79 -0.24 -15.04 2.23
N ASN A 80 -1.11 -14.09 2.58
CA ASN A 80 -2.08 -13.52 1.63
C ASN A 80 -2.07 -11.98 1.57
N TYR A 81 -1.28 -11.28 2.39
CA TYR A 81 -1.18 -9.83 2.28
C TYR A 81 -0.54 -9.43 0.93
N PRO A 82 -1.24 -8.68 0.06
CA PRO A 82 -0.72 -8.33 -1.26
C PRO A 82 0.22 -7.11 -1.14
N TYR A 83 1.44 -7.32 -0.64
CA TYR A 83 2.39 -6.24 -0.33
C TYR A 83 2.74 -5.38 -1.55
N ASP A 84 2.90 -6.01 -2.72
CA ASP A 84 3.19 -5.42 -4.03
C ASP A 84 1.92 -5.15 -4.87
N GLY A 85 0.76 -5.40 -4.28
CA GLY A 85 -0.53 -5.23 -4.92
C GLY A 85 -0.98 -3.77 -5.06
N SER A 86 -1.96 -3.60 -5.92
CA SER A 86 -2.69 -2.35 -6.11
C SER A 86 -3.50 -1.96 -4.87
N SER A 87 -3.92 -0.69 -4.81
CA SER A 87 -4.82 -0.21 -3.76
C SER A 87 -6.15 -0.99 -3.72
N LEU A 88 -6.60 -1.50 -4.88
CA LEU A 88 -7.76 -2.37 -4.99
C LEU A 88 -7.51 -3.69 -4.27
N GLU A 89 -6.39 -4.37 -4.54
CA GLU A 89 -6.04 -5.65 -3.93
C GLU A 89 -5.89 -5.52 -2.42
N LYS A 90 -5.19 -4.49 -1.93
CA LYS A 90 -5.06 -4.22 -0.48
C LYS A 90 -6.42 -3.94 0.18
N THR A 91 -7.32 -3.24 -0.51
CA THR A 91 -8.68 -2.97 0.00
C THR A 91 -9.55 -4.23 0.01
N LYS A 92 -9.48 -5.05 -1.04
CA LYS A 92 -10.16 -6.35 -1.12
C LYS A 92 -9.68 -7.30 -0.03
N PHE A 93 -8.37 -7.42 0.14
CA PHE A 93 -7.76 -8.20 1.22
C PHE A 93 -8.35 -7.78 2.57
N TYR A 94 -8.31 -6.48 2.89
CA TYR A 94 -8.88 -5.97 4.13
C TYR A 94 -10.38 -6.28 4.28
N ASN A 95 -11.17 -6.16 3.21
CA ASN A 95 -12.61 -6.44 3.26
C ASN A 95 -12.89 -7.92 3.56
N ASN A 96 -12.08 -8.81 3.01
CA ASN A 96 -12.19 -10.27 3.15
C ASN A 96 -11.71 -10.79 4.51
N LEU A 97 -10.98 -9.99 5.30
CA LEU A 97 -10.60 -10.36 6.65
C LEU A 97 -11.83 -10.52 7.57
N SER A 98 -11.79 -11.54 8.41
CA SER A 98 -12.71 -11.72 9.53
C SER A 98 -12.58 -10.56 10.54
N PRO A 99 -13.57 -10.35 11.42
CA PRO A 99 -13.48 -9.33 12.46
C PRO A 99 -12.20 -9.41 13.34
N LEU A 100 -11.81 -10.61 13.76
CA LEU A 100 -10.60 -10.83 14.55
C LEU A 100 -9.34 -10.55 13.73
N GLU A 101 -9.31 -10.98 12.47
CA GLU A 101 -8.19 -10.71 11.57
C GLU A 101 -8.04 -9.21 11.30
N LYS A 102 -9.15 -8.47 11.16
CA LYS A 102 -9.12 -7.00 11.03
C LYS A 102 -8.50 -6.35 12.27
N TYR A 103 -8.90 -6.81 13.47
CA TYR A 103 -8.31 -6.33 14.72
C TYR A 103 -6.81 -6.64 14.80
N THR A 104 -6.45 -7.91 14.53
CA THR A 104 -5.06 -8.37 14.51
C THR A 104 -4.25 -7.54 13.52
N PHE A 105 -4.67 -7.45 12.27
CA PHE A 105 -4.00 -6.69 11.21
C PHE A 105 -3.86 -5.21 11.54
N GLN A 106 -4.84 -4.57 12.17
CA GLN A 106 -4.80 -3.13 12.43
C GLN A 106 -4.02 -2.74 13.68
N HIS A 107 -4.13 -3.54 14.74
CA HIS A 107 -3.71 -3.12 16.08
C HIS A 107 -2.61 -3.97 16.70
N LEU A 108 -2.44 -5.21 16.25
CA LEU A 108 -1.48 -6.14 16.85
C LEU A 108 -0.32 -6.44 15.91
N TYR A 109 -0.63 -6.77 14.66
CA TYR A 109 0.30 -7.35 13.71
C TYR A 109 1.50 -6.40 13.46
N PRO A 110 2.75 -6.89 13.54
CA PRO A 110 3.93 -6.06 13.37
C PRO A 110 3.99 -5.43 11.99
N LYS A 111 4.34 -4.14 11.96
CA LYS A 111 4.49 -3.37 10.74
C LYS A 111 5.70 -2.47 10.86
N GLU A 112 6.48 -2.40 9.80
CA GLU A 112 7.73 -1.67 9.80
C GLU A 112 7.80 -0.64 8.66
N THR A 113 8.69 0.31 8.88
CA THR A 113 9.27 1.18 7.86
C THR A 113 10.75 0.81 7.75
N GLY A 114 11.44 1.29 6.72
CA GLY A 114 12.88 1.15 6.71
C GLY A 114 13.56 1.94 5.61
N PHE A 115 14.88 1.97 5.68
CA PHE A 115 15.72 2.54 4.63
C PHE A 115 17.07 1.80 4.56
N ILE A 116 17.76 1.94 3.44
CA ILE A 116 19.09 1.34 3.23
C ILE A 116 20.19 2.38 3.47
N LYS A 117 21.32 1.96 4.04
CA LYS A 117 22.54 2.74 4.24
C LYS A 117 23.66 2.17 3.39
N PHE A 118 24.24 3.01 2.55
CA PHE A 118 25.46 2.71 1.80
C PHE A 118 26.64 3.47 2.41
N GLY A 119 27.85 2.91 2.27
CA GLY A 119 29.07 3.64 2.60
C GLY A 119 29.44 3.70 4.08
N ALA A 120 28.83 2.87 4.94
CA ALA A 120 29.16 2.82 6.37
C ALA A 120 30.64 2.50 6.64
N ALA A 121 31.33 1.78 5.74
CA ALA A 121 32.79 1.70 5.72
C ALA A 121 33.31 1.69 4.27
N TYR A 122 34.35 2.49 4.00
CA TYR A 122 35.11 2.47 2.74
C TYR A 122 36.42 1.68 2.87
N GLY A 123 36.53 0.79 3.86
CA GLY A 123 37.76 0.05 4.13
C GLY A 123 38.87 0.94 4.70
N THR A 124 40.12 0.46 4.70
CA THR A 124 41.27 1.20 5.25
C THR A 124 41.77 2.24 4.22
N PRO A 125 41.92 3.53 4.59
CA PRO A 125 42.36 4.58 3.67
C PRO A 125 43.70 4.30 2.96
N SER A 126 44.59 3.54 3.60
CA SER A 126 45.90 3.16 3.05
C SER A 126 45.84 2.13 1.91
N SER A 127 44.73 1.41 1.77
CA SER A 127 44.46 0.54 0.61
C SER A 127 43.73 1.28 -0.53
N VAL A 128 43.34 2.53 -0.31
CA VAL A 128 42.69 3.37 -1.31
C VAL A 128 43.78 4.14 -2.07
N THR A 129 44.29 3.55 -3.14
CA THR A 129 45.14 4.29 -4.09
C THR A 129 44.26 5.24 -4.89
N ASP A 130 44.64 6.52 -4.94
CA ASP A 130 44.00 7.56 -5.76
C ASP A 130 43.71 7.02 -7.17
N ASN A 131 42.42 6.84 -7.48
CA ASN A 131 42.03 6.43 -8.81
C ASN A 131 41.84 7.69 -9.68
N PRO A 132 42.60 7.86 -10.78
CA PRO A 132 42.49 9.04 -11.64
C PRO A 132 41.08 9.22 -12.24
N SER A 133 40.28 8.15 -12.34
CA SER A 133 38.90 8.21 -12.82
C SER A 133 37.92 8.88 -11.85
N GLY A 134 38.28 8.96 -10.57
CA GLY A 134 37.43 9.43 -9.46
C GLY A 134 36.44 8.38 -8.95
N TYR A 135 36.33 7.22 -9.61
CA TYR A 135 35.51 6.10 -9.16
C TYR A 135 36.38 5.08 -8.42
N TYR A 136 35.95 4.73 -7.21
CA TYR A 136 36.60 3.70 -6.41
C TYR A 136 35.59 2.98 -5.53
N SER A 137 35.90 1.75 -5.15
CA SER A 137 35.33 1.12 -3.97
C SER A 137 36.28 0.07 -3.40
N SER A 138 36.31 -0.05 -2.09
CA SER A 138 37.00 -1.14 -1.37
C SER A 138 36.10 -2.36 -1.14
N SER A 139 34.79 -2.24 -1.37
CA SER A 139 33.80 -3.31 -1.20
C SER A 139 32.63 -3.16 -2.17
N LEU A 140 31.92 -4.26 -2.44
CA LEU A 140 30.80 -4.28 -3.38
C LEU A 140 29.47 -4.03 -2.64
N ASP A 141 29.20 -2.79 -2.26
CA ASP A 141 28.00 -2.42 -1.51
C ASP A 141 27.00 -1.71 -2.42
N PHE A 142 26.07 -2.47 -2.99
CA PHE A 142 25.01 -1.93 -3.85
C PHE A 142 23.83 -2.89 -3.94
N ILE A 143 22.71 -2.39 -4.44
CA ILE A 143 21.53 -3.21 -4.73
C ILE A 143 21.48 -3.43 -6.23
N GLN A 144 21.55 -4.69 -6.67
CA GLN A 144 21.37 -5.04 -8.06
C GLN A 144 19.90 -5.42 -8.32
N ALA A 145 19.28 -4.74 -9.29
CA ALA A 145 17.96 -5.06 -9.81
C ALA A 145 18.05 -5.44 -11.29
N LYS A 146 17.27 -6.42 -11.73
CA LYS A 146 17.27 -6.90 -13.11
C LYS A 146 15.94 -6.55 -13.77
N GLY A 147 15.97 -6.09 -15.01
CA GLY A 147 14.79 -5.59 -15.71
C GLY A 147 13.83 -6.67 -16.20
N GLY A 148 14.23 -7.95 -16.15
CA GLY A 148 13.44 -9.07 -16.64
C GLY A 148 13.29 -9.13 -18.17
N PRO A 149 12.41 -10.01 -18.68
CA PRO A 149 11.57 -10.92 -17.88
C PRO A 149 12.40 -11.98 -17.15
N HIS A 150 12.02 -12.28 -15.91
CA HIS A 150 12.69 -13.32 -15.12
C HIS A 150 12.13 -14.70 -15.49
N SER A 151 12.90 -15.77 -15.26
CA SER A 151 12.41 -17.13 -15.45
C SER A 151 11.15 -17.35 -14.59
N GLY A 152 10.04 -17.72 -15.21
CA GLY A 152 8.75 -17.92 -14.53
C GLY A 152 7.88 -16.66 -14.41
N THR A 153 8.29 -15.50 -14.93
CA THR A 153 7.41 -14.33 -15.01
C THR A 153 6.28 -14.59 -16.01
N ILE A 154 5.06 -14.75 -15.50
CA ILE A 154 3.84 -14.69 -16.33
C ILE A 154 3.58 -13.21 -16.61
N TYR A 155 3.52 -12.80 -17.88
CA TYR A 155 3.16 -11.43 -18.27
C TYR A 155 2.21 -11.46 -19.47
N SER A 156 1.34 -10.46 -19.58
CA SER A 156 0.48 -10.27 -20.75
C SER A 156 1.23 -9.47 -21.82
N SER A 157 1.29 -10.00 -23.03
CA SER A 157 1.72 -9.25 -24.21
C SER A 157 0.68 -8.17 -24.51
N GLY A 158 0.96 -6.92 -24.14
CA GLY A 158 0.07 -5.77 -24.37
C GLY A 158 -0.10 -4.82 -23.19
N SER A 159 0.30 -5.19 -21.97
CA SER A 159 0.07 -4.37 -20.75
C SER A 159 1.29 -3.57 -20.27
N ASN A 160 2.27 -3.24 -21.12
CA ASN A 160 3.56 -2.64 -20.74
C ASN A 160 4.38 -3.44 -19.70
N LYS A 161 4.08 -4.73 -19.47
CA LYS A 161 4.74 -5.60 -18.45
C LYS A 161 5.88 -6.46 -19.01
N THR A 162 6.54 -6.03 -20.09
CA THR A 162 7.58 -6.80 -20.80
C THR A 162 8.98 -6.65 -20.17
N SER A 163 9.38 -5.41 -19.86
CA SER A 163 10.59 -5.07 -19.10
C SER A 163 10.23 -4.11 -17.96
N ASN A 164 10.86 -4.29 -16.81
CA ASN A 164 10.70 -3.46 -15.62
C ASN A 164 11.60 -2.23 -15.65
N LEU A 165 12.70 -2.30 -16.39
CA LEU A 165 13.74 -1.26 -16.41
C LEU A 165 13.96 -0.69 -17.83
N SER A 166 12.98 -0.82 -18.73
CA SER A 166 13.05 -0.13 -20.02
C SER A 166 12.98 1.38 -19.82
N PHE A 167 13.74 2.12 -20.63
CA PHE A 167 13.81 3.58 -20.55
C PHE A 167 14.05 4.19 -21.94
N GLY A 168 13.78 5.48 -22.06
CA GLY A 168 13.82 6.21 -23.32
C GLY A 168 12.53 6.03 -24.14
N GLY A 169 12.60 6.30 -25.44
CA GLY A 169 11.43 6.26 -26.32
C GLY A 169 10.47 7.41 -26.08
N ILE A 170 9.26 7.35 -26.61
CA ILE A 170 8.28 8.46 -26.48
C ILE A 170 7.73 8.62 -25.05
N SER A 171 7.80 7.55 -24.26
CA SER A 171 7.20 7.49 -22.93
C SER A 171 7.99 8.27 -21.87
N GLY A 172 9.29 8.48 -22.10
CA GLY A 172 10.17 9.07 -21.09
C GLY A 172 10.48 8.12 -19.94
N SER A 173 11.03 8.64 -18.86
CA SER A 173 11.31 7.86 -17.64
C SER A 173 11.35 8.77 -16.43
N THR A 174 11.15 8.22 -15.24
CA THR A 174 11.29 8.99 -13.99
C THR A 174 12.04 8.18 -12.95
N VAL A 175 13.01 8.81 -12.27
CA VAL A 175 13.68 8.25 -11.09
C VAL A 175 13.32 9.10 -9.89
N GLU A 176 12.84 8.48 -8.81
CA GLU A 176 12.55 9.14 -7.54
C GLU A 176 13.21 8.39 -6.39
N PHE A 177 13.70 9.10 -5.38
CA PHE A 177 14.18 8.50 -4.14
C PHE A 177 14.29 9.57 -3.04
N PHE A 178 14.26 9.14 -1.78
CA PHE A 178 14.80 9.93 -0.69
C PHE A 178 16.28 9.64 -0.52
N LEU A 179 17.07 10.69 -0.27
CA LEU A 179 18.50 10.60 -0.02
C LEU A 179 18.83 11.42 1.23
N LYS A 180 19.62 10.85 2.13
CA LYS A 180 20.25 11.54 3.25
C LYS A 180 21.75 11.35 3.17
N LYS A 181 22.48 12.44 3.02
CA LYS A 181 23.94 12.45 3.01
C LYS A 181 24.44 13.27 4.20
N ASP A 182 25.17 12.61 5.09
CA ASP A 182 25.59 13.19 6.39
C ASP A 182 26.78 14.16 6.28
N GLY A 183 27.45 14.21 5.14
CA GLY A 183 28.58 15.11 4.93
C GLY A 183 29.06 15.14 3.49
N LEU A 184 29.84 16.17 3.18
CA LEU A 184 30.45 16.37 1.87
C LEU A 184 31.36 15.19 1.50
N ILE A 185 31.44 14.89 0.21
CA ILE A 185 32.39 13.95 -0.37
C ILE A 185 33.80 14.52 -0.14
N PRO A 186 34.66 13.83 0.61
CA PRO A 186 36.04 14.25 0.80
C PRO A 186 36.79 14.33 -0.53
N ASN A 187 37.73 15.28 -0.65
CA ASN A 187 38.63 15.36 -1.79
C ASN A 187 39.92 14.54 -1.56
N ASP A 188 39.80 13.45 -0.81
CA ASP A 188 40.88 12.52 -0.47
C ASP A 188 40.43 11.07 -0.76
N ASN A 189 41.27 10.11 -0.38
CA ASN A 189 41.08 8.70 -0.61
C ASN A 189 40.29 7.99 0.50
N SER A 190 39.55 8.73 1.34
CA SER A 190 38.68 8.12 2.36
C SER A 190 37.35 7.62 1.80
N GLN A 191 36.90 8.18 0.67
CA GLN A 191 35.69 7.77 -0.05
C GLN A 191 35.88 7.86 -1.56
N SER A 192 34.94 7.32 -2.33
CA SER A 192 34.91 7.57 -3.77
C SER A 192 34.58 9.04 -4.04
N ARG A 193 35.43 9.73 -4.83
CA ARG A 193 35.24 11.13 -5.23
C ARG A 193 34.03 11.31 -6.13
N LYS A 194 33.67 10.28 -6.90
CA LYS A 194 32.39 10.17 -7.61
C LYS A 194 31.55 9.09 -6.96
N GLN A 195 30.34 9.44 -6.52
CA GLN A 195 29.43 8.54 -5.81
C GLN A 195 28.16 8.34 -6.63
N VAL A 196 27.86 7.10 -6.99
CA VAL A 196 26.78 6.75 -7.90
C VAL A 196 25.56 6.33 -7.11
N ILE A 197 24.44 7.02 -7.34
CA ILE A 197 23.18 6.73 -6.65
C ILE A 197 22.43 5.64 -7.41
N PHE A 198 22.36 5.77 -8.72
CA PHE A 198 21.67 4.83 -9.60
C PHE A 198 22.40 4.74 -10.93
N ASP A 199 22.62 3.52 -11.42
CA ASP A 199 23.22 3.26 -12.73
C ASP A 199 22.53 2.05 -13.38
N LEU A 200 21.82 2.32 -14.46
CA LEU A 200 21.08 1.37 -15.27
C LEU A 200 21.74 1.29 -16.65
N SER A 201 22.09 0.09 -17.08
CA SER A 201 22.68 -0.15 -18.40
C SER A 201 22.06 -1.36 -19.09
N ASN A 202 22.07 -1.33 -20.43
CA ASN A 202 21.72 -2.47 -21.27
C ASN A 202 22.92 -3.38 -21.63
N GLY A 203 24.11 -3.08 -21.09
CA GLY A 203 25.36 -3.81 -21.40
C GLY A 203 25.98 -3.49 -22.76
N GLY A 204 25.43 -2.54 -23.52
CA GLY A 204 25.98 -2.13 -24.80
C GLY A 204 27.35 -1.45 -24.67
N THR A 205 28.17 -1.53 -25.70
CA THR A 205 29.48 -0.87 -25.75
C THR A 205 29.32 0.64 -25.87
N SER A 206 29.99 1.42 -25.02
CA SER A 206 29.89 2.89 -25.03
C SER A 206 30.21 3.48 -26.41
N GLY A 207 29.40 4.44 -26.84
CA GLY A 207 29.53 5.10 -28.15
C GLY A 207 28.98 4.32 -29.33
N SER A 208 28.57 3.05 -29.15
CA SER A 208 27.86 2.28 -30.19
C SER A 208 26.39 2.68 -30.29
N THR A 209 25.75 2.34 -31.42
CA THR A 209 24.30 2.55 -31.62
C THR A 209 23.43 1.71 -30.68
N GLY A 210 23.98 0.62 -30.14
CA GLY A 210 23.32 -0.24 -29.15
C GLY A 210 23.58 0.17 -27.69
N TYR A 211 24.26 1.28 -27.42
CA TYR A 211 24.57 1.71 -26.06
C TYR A 211 23.36 2.30 -25.34
N GLY A 212 23.05 1.82 -24.14
CA GLY A 212 22.01 2.38 -23.29
C GLY A 212 22.52 2.59 -21.88
N ARG A 213 22.40 3.82 -21.37
CA ARG A 213 22.71 4.10 -19.96
C ARG A 213 21.88 5.21 -19.35
N LEU A 214 21.40 4.99 -18.14
CA LEU A 214 20.85 5.99 -17.25
C LEU A 214 21.65 5.96 -15.94
N ARG A 215 22.38 7.03 -15.63
CA ARG A 215 23.19 7.17 -14.42
C ARG A 215 22.91 8.49 -13.72
N ILE A 216 22.80 8.47 -12.39
CA ILE A 216 22.71 9.63 -11.52
C ILE A 216 23.83 9.51 -10.49
N GLU A 217 24.68 10.53 -10.41
CA GLU A 217 25.86 10.53 -9.55
C GLU A 217 26.16 11.91 -8.94
N LEU A 218 27.00 11.90 -7.91
CA LEU A 218 27.57 13.06 -7.23
C LEU A 218 29.08 13.07 -7.46
N THR A 219 29.70 14.24 -7.38
CA THR A 219 31.15 14.42 -7.50
C THR A 219 31.67 15.34 -6.40
N SER A 220 32.89 15.12 -5.92
CA SER A 220 33.52 15.95 -4.90
C SER A 220 33.80 17.39 -5.36
N SER A 221 33.88 17.62 -6.69
CA SER A 221 34.08 18.94 -7.29
C SER A 221 32.84 19.85 -7.26
N ASP A 222 31.65 19.26 -7.35
CA ASP A 222 30.37 19.95 -7.56
C ASP A 222 29.29 19.28 -6.70
N GLN A 223 29.31 19.58 -5.41
CA GLN A 223 28.50 18.89 -4.39
C GLN A 223 27.12 19.53 -4.17
N ASP A 224 26.79 20.53 -4.97
CA ASP A 224 25.55 21.30 -4.93
C ASP A 224 24.60 20.93 -6.09
N ARG A 225 24.90 19.86 -6.81
CA ARG A 225 24.14 19.35 -7.96
C ARG A 225 24.40 17.86 -8.19
N PHE A 226 23.52 17.25 -8.97
CA PHE A 226 23.69 15.90 -9.50
C PHE A 226 24.26 15.95 -10.91
N LEU A 227 24.98 14.90 -11.31
CA LEU A 227 25.40 14.65 -12.67
C LEU A 227 24.58 13.50 -13.24
N VAL A 228 23.96 13.73 -14.39
CA VAL A 228 23.01 12.80 -15.00
C VAL A 228 23.47 12.40 -16.39
N THR A 229 23.57 11.09 -16.62
CA THR A 229 23.74 10.51 -17.95
C THR A 229 22.45 9.80 -18.32
N PHE A 230 21.87 10.10 -19.47
CA PHE A 230 20.69 9.43 -20.01
C PHE A 230 20.86 9.33 -21.53
N VAL A 231 21.28 8.17 -22.02
CA VAL A 231 21.70 7.97 -23.41
C VAL A 231 21.06 6.73 -24.02
N SER A 232 20.68 6.87 -25.29
CA SER A 232 20.27 5.80 -26.20
C SER A 232 21.10 5.90 -27.48
N GLY A 233 21.89 4.87 -27.77
CA GLY A 233 22.93 4.82 -28.78
C GLY A 233 23.91 5.98 -28.67
N THR A 234 23.84 6.88 -29.65
CA THR A 234 24.63 8.10 -29.73
C THR A 234 23.77 9.34 -29.55
N THR A 235 22.72 9.33 -28.73
CA THR A 235 21.85 10.49 -28.50
C THR A 235 21.54 10.61 -27.02
N GLY A 236 21.43 11.83 -26.48
CA GLY A 236 21.00 12.07 -25.10
C GLY A 236 21.90 12.98 -24.27
N PHE A 237 21.84 12.79 -22.95
CA PHE A 237 22.54 13.56 -21.92
C PHE A 237 23.75 12.79 -21.43
N MET A 238 24.91 13.42 -21.39
CA MET A 238 26.13 12.85 -20.82
C MET A 238 26.60 13.77 -19.70
N THR A 239 26.66 13.25 -18.47
CA THR A 239 27.12 13.99 -17.27
C THR A 239 26.52 15.40 -17.16
N GLN A 240 25.23 15.53 -17.43
CA GLN A 240 24.47 16.78 -17.36
C GLN A 240 24.30 17.22 -15.90
N SER A 241 24.68 18.46 -15.59
CA SER A 241 24.41 19.07 -14.29
C SER A 241 22.91 19.30 -14.07
N VAL A 242 22.40 18.83 -12.95
CA VAL A 242 21.00 18.95 -12.52
C VAL A 242 20.95 19.31 -11.02
N PRO A 243 20.49 20.52 -10.64
CA PRO A 243 20.17 21.67 -11.49
C PRO A 243 21.38 22.15 -12.30
N THR A 244 21.12 22.87 -13.40
CA THR A 244 22.19 23.35 -14.29
C THR A 244 23.19 24.25 -13.57
N THR A 245 22.70 25.15 -12.71
CA THR A 245 23.50 26.11 -11.95
C THR A 245 23.94 25.60 -10.58
N GLY A 246 23.44 24.45 -10.14
CA GLY A 246 23.59 23.94 -8.77
C GLY A 246 22.85 24.77 -7.74
N GLY A 247 23.41 24.89 -6.53
CA GLY A 247 22.81 25.57 -5.39
C GLY A 247 21.97 24.68 -4.45
N LEU A 248 22.08 23.34 -4.57
CA LEU A 248 21.46 22.42 -3.61
C LEU A 248 22.34 22.21 -2.38
N ASP A 249 21.71 22.01 -1.22
CA ASP A 249 22.38 21.50 -0.02
C ASP A 249 22.12 19.99 0.11
N ILE A 250 22.86 19.19 -0.66
CA ILE A 250 22.66 17.73 -0.74
C ILE A 250 23.20 17.03 0.52
N ALA A 251 24.25 17.58 1.14
CA ALA A 251 24.94 17.01 2.30
C ALA A 251 24.47 17.61 3.62
N SER A 252 23.17 17.96 3.70
CA SER A 252 22.55 18.63 4.85
C SER A 252 22.43 17.73 6.11
N GLY A 253 22.70 16.43 5.98
CA GLY A 253 22.43 15.45 7.03
C GLY A 253 20.93 15.20 7.28
N SER A 254 20.05 15.69 6.41
CA SER A 254 18.61 15.44 6.44
C SER A 254 18.16 14.66 5.20
N PHE A 255 17.04 13.94 5.32
CA PHE A 255 16.43 13.30 4.16
C PHE A 255 15.73 14.34 3.29
N HIS A 256 16.00 14.30 1.99
CA HIS A 256 15.28 15.04 0.97
C HIS A 256 14.82 14.09 -0.13
N HIS A 257 13.63 14.34 -0.67
CA HIS A 257 13.13 13.65 -1.85
C HIS A 257 13.69 14.31 -3.11
N TYR A 258 14.16 13.50 -4.06
CA TYR A 258 14.62 13.95 -5.36
C TYR A 258 13.86 13.21 -6.46
N ALA A 259 13.40 13.95 -7.48
CA ALA A 259 12.80 13.36 -8.68
C ALA A 259 13.40 13.94 -9.96
N PHE A 260 13.79 13.03 -10.86
CA PHE A 260 14.32 13.32 -12.19
C PHE A 260 13.33 12.81 -13.23
N VAL A 261 12.66 13.71 -13.92
CA VAL A 261 11.70 13.38 -14.99
C VAL A 261 12.37 13.61 -16.34
N PHE A 262 12.57 12.54 -17.10
CA PHE A 262 13.17 12.56 -18.43
C PHE A 262 12.08 12.62 -19.50
N ASN A 263 11.87 13.80 -20.08
CA ASN A 263 10.91 14.01 -21.15
C ASN A 263 11.56 13.74 -22.51
N THR A 264 11.13 12.70 -23.21
CA THR A 264 11.75 12.24 -24.48
C THR A 264 10.77 12.09 -25.65
N SER A 265 9.53 12.54 -25.49
CA SER A 265 8.47 12.45 -26.52
C SER A 265 8.71 13.33 -27.76
N GLY A 266 9.58 14.35 -27.66
CA GLY A 266 9.90 15.28 -28.74
C GLY A 266 11.29 15.10 -29.35
N SER A 267 11.62 15.91 -30.36
CA SER A 267 12.94 15.96 -30.99
C SER A 267 14.02 16.58 -30.10
N ALA A 268 13.62 17.31 -29.05
CA ALA A 268 14.48 17.92 -28.06
C ALA A 268 14.14 17.36 -26.67
N PRO A 269 14.80 16.28 -26.24
CA PRO A 269 14.56 15.75 -24.91
C PRO A 269 15.03 16.74 -23.83
N ASN A 270 14.38 16.72 -22.67
CA ASN A 270 14.73 17.58 -21.53
C ASN A 270 14.53 16.85 -20.19
N ILE A 271 15.08 17.42 -19.13
CA ILE A 271 14.92 16.93 -17.75
C ILE A 271 14.17 17.98 -16.92
N ASP A 272 13.13 17.55 -16.21
CA ASP A 272 12.54 18.33 -15.11
C ASP A 272 13.01 17.75 -13.77
N PHE A 273 13.40 18.63 -12.87
CA PHE A 273 13.96 18.28 -11.57
C PHE A 273 13.11 18.85 -10.43
N TYR A 274 12.84 18.00 -9.44
CA TYR A 274 12.04 18.31 -8.27
C TYR A 274 12.79 17.89 -7.01
N MET A 275 12.62 18.66 -5.94
CA MET A 275 13.09 18.34 -4.59
C MET A 275 11.95 18.57 -3.61
N ASP A 276 11.70 17.62 -2.72
CA ASP A 276 10.62 17.67 -1.72
C ASP A 276 9.24 18.01 -2.32
N GLY A 277 8.98 17.45 -3.50
CA GLY A 277 7.75 17.67 -4.27
C GLY A 277 7.62 19.03 -4.96
N ILE A 278 8.58 19.94 -4.77
CA ILE A 278 8.62 21.27 -5.38
C ILE A 278 9.48 21.20 -6.64
N CYS A 279 9.02 21.82 -7.72
CA CYS A 279 9.80 21.91 -8.96
C CYS A 279 10.94 22.92 -8.77
N HIS A 280 12.18 22.48 -8.95
CA HIS A 280 13.38 23.31 -8.84
C HIS A 280 13.80 23.89 -10.20
N GLN A 281 13.76 23.07 -11.25
CA GLN A 281 14.09 23.50 -12.60
C GLN A 281 13.37 22.63 -13.61
N THR A 282 12.81 23.24 -14.65
CA THR A 282 12.22 22.53 -15.80
C THR A 282 13.05 22.74 -17.06
N ASN A 283 12.82 21.90 -18.05
CA ASN A 283 13.40 22.02 -19.39
C ASN A 283 14.94 22.10 -19.37
N ILE A 284 15.60 21.34 -18.50
CA ILE A 284 17.06 21.20 -18.54
C ILE A 284 17.40 20.49 -19.85
N THR A 285 17.96 21.24 -20.78
CA THR A 285 18.44 20.72 -22.06
C THR A 285 19.86 20.22 -21.90
N ALA A 286 20.30 19.38 -22.83
CA ALA A 286 21.69 18.97 -22.90
C ALA A 286 22.56 20.22 -23.11
N SER A 287 23.34 20.59 -22.09
CA SER A 287 24.39 21.59 -22.22
C SER A 287 25.60 20.95 -22.92
N GLY A 288 26.21 21.68 -23.86
CA GLY A 288 27.60 21.38 -24.21
C GLY A 288 28.41 21.47 -22.93
N TYR A 289 29.25 20.48 -22.66
CA TYR A 289 30.10 20.46 -21.46
C TYR A 289 31.10 21.63 -21.51
N GLY A 290 30.66 22.82 -21.12
CA GLY A 290 31.44 24.04 -21.02
C GLY A 290 31.44 24.46 -19.55
N GLY A 291 32.40 23.95 -18.79
CA GLY A 291 32.50 24.23 -17.36
C GLY A 291 33.66 23.55 -16.63
N HIS A 292 34.23 22.47 -17.17
CA HIS A 292 35.49 21.93 -16.65
C HIS A 292 36.65 22.48 -17.48
N PRO A 293 37.71 23.03 -16.85
CA PRO A 293 38.87 23.51 -17.58
C PRO A 293 39.44 22.38 -18.43
N THR A 294 39.53 22.66 -19.72
CA THR A 294 40.21 21.88 -20.74
C THR A 294 41.68 21.77 -20.37
N ALA A 295 42.07 20.65 -19.76
CA ALA A 295 43.45 20.21 -19.75
C ALA A 295 43.55 18.91 -20.56
N GLY A 296 43.98 19.05 -21.83
CA GLY A 296 44.58 17.97 -22.62
C GLY A 296 43.65 16.85 -23.09
N ASN A 297 43.25 16.90 -24.37
CA ASN A 297 42.99 15.76 -25.24
C ASN A 297 42.51 14.44 -24.58
N VAL A 298 41.22 14.35 -24.28
CA VAL A 298 40.51 13.05 -24.25
C VAL A 298 39.47 13.07 -25.37
N PRO A 299 39.69 12.39 -26.52
CA PRO A 299 38.80 12.44 -27.68
C PRO A 299 37.47 11.66 -27.52
N SER A 300 36.88 11.57 -26.32
CA SER A 300 35.64 10.79 -26.13
C SER A 300 34.65 11.34 -25.11
N ALA A 301 34.93 12.48 -24.51
CA ALA A 301 34.04 13.16 -23.57
C ALA A 301 33.68 14.54 -24.14
N GLY A 302 32.57 14.61 -24.89
CA GLY A 302 32.12 15.88 -25.45
C GLY A 302 30.94 15.73 -26.39
N GLY A 303 29.89 16.50 -26.11
CA GLY A 303 28.88 16.84 -27.10
C GLY A 303 27.46 16.52 -26.67
N VAL A 304 26.64 17.56 -26.65
CA VAL A 304 25.19 17.46 -26.88
C VAL A 304 24.98 16.56 -28.08
N LYS A 305 24.35 15.41 -27.89
CA LYS A 305 23.84 14.64 -29.02
C LYS A 305 22.34 14.94 -29.10
N SER A 306 22.05 16.05 -29.77
CA SER A 306 20.70 16.55 -30.03
C SER A 306 19.98 15.61 -30.99
N GLY A 307 18.78 15.18 -30.62
CA GLY A 307 17.94 14.29 -31.42
C GLY A 307 16.94 13.54 -30.56
N SER A 308 15.95 12.92 -31.20
CA SER A 308 14.98 12.06 -30.52
C SER A 308 15.69 10.90 -29.82
N LEU A 309 15.34 10.65 -28.56
CA LEU A 309 15.86 9.51 -27.79
C LEU A 309 14.99 8.29 -28.04
N ASN A 310 15.50 7.36 -28.84
CA ASN A 310 14.83 6.07 -29.08
C ASN A 310 14.77 5.23 -27.80
N GLU A 311 13.80 4.33 -27.73
CA GLU A 311 13.73 3.35 -26.64
C GLU A 311 15.00 2.50 -26.64
N VAL A 312 15.63 2.37 -25.48
CA VAL A 312 16.79 1.49 -25.34
C VAL A 312 16.29 0.06 -25.42
N THR A 313 17.06 -0.81 -26.07
CA THR A 313 16.75 -2.25 -26.16
C THR A 313 17.88 -3.07 -25.55
N GLY A 314 17.60 -4.32 -25.16
CA GLY A 314 18.58 -5.25 -24.61
C GLY A 314 18.28 -5.65 -23.15
N THR A 315 19.30 -6.20 -22.49
CA THR A 315 19.19 -6.72 -21.12
C THR A 315 19.47 -5.63 -20.10
N PHE A 316 18.45 -5.21 -19.38
CA PHE A 316 18.56 -4.15 -18.39
C PHE A 316 18.99 -4.68 -17.03
N ILE A 317 20.05 -4.10 -16.49
CA ILE A 317 20.46 -4.32 -15.10
C ILE A 317 20.77 -2.96 -14.50
N ALA A 318 20.28 -2.73 -13.28
CA ALA A 318 20.53 -1.53 -12.52
C ALA A 318 21.26 -1.84 -11.22
N ASN A 319 22.18 -0.96 -10.86
CA ASN A 319 22.77 -0.90 -9.52
C ASN A 319 22.31 0.39 -8.83
N ILE A 320 21.91 0.26 -7.56
CA ILE A 320 21.64 1.38 -6.65
C ILE A 320 22.79 1.43 -5.65
N GLY A 321 23.46 2.57 -5.56
CA GLY A 321 24.59 2.79 -4.66
C GLY A 321 25.98 2.54 -5.26
N SER A 322 26.08 2.17 -6.55
CA SER A 322 27.36 2.02 -7.26
C SER A 322 27.19 1.98 -8.79
N LEU A 323 28.32 1.95 -9.51
CA LEU A 323 28.34 1.69 -10.95
C LEU A 323 27.85 0.28 -11.28
N ARG A 324 27.10 0.18 -12.37
CA ARG A 324 26.74 -1.10 -12.99
C ARG A 324 27.74 -1.55 -14.03
N ALA A 325 28.28 -0.61 -14.80
CA ALA A 325 29.16 -0.91 -15.93
C ALA A 325 30.30 0.11 -16.04
N PRO A 326 31.42 -0.26 -16.69
CA PRO A 326 32.51 0.67 -16.95
C PRO A 326 32.05 1.98 -17.59
N VAL A 327 32.71 3.06 -17.23
CA VAL A 327 32.46 4.40 -17.80
C VAL A 327 33.42 4.64 -18.95
N SER A 328 32.96 5.30 -20.01
CA SER A 328 33.85 5.72 -21.11
C SER A 328 34.67 6.94 -20.70
N GLY A 329 35.89 7.03 -21.25
CA GLY A 329 36.79 8.17 -21.02
C GLY A 329 37.48 8.19 -19.65
N ALA A 330 37.41 7.11 -18.87
CA ALA A 330 38.21 6.99 -17.64
C ALA A 330 39.71 6.90 -17.99
N THR A 331 40.53 7.69 -17.30
CA THR A 331 41.99 7.70 -17.44
C THR A 331 42.64 6.77 -16.42
N GLY A 332 43.74 6.11 -16.79
CA GLY A 332 44.52 5.24 -15.90
C GLY A 332 43.92 3.84 -15.73
N VAL A 333 42.87 3.70 -14.93
CA VAL A 333 42.23 2.42 -14.62
C VAL A 333 40.76 2.48 -14.99
N THR A 334 40.28 1.47 -15.74
CA THR A 334 38.88 1.34 -16.13
C THR A 334 38.03 0.96 -14.91
N PRO A 335 37.03 1.77 -14.53
CA PRO A 335 36.14 1.44 -13.42
C PRO A 335 35.31 0.19 -13.71
N ASP A 336 35.11 -0.64 -12.70
CA ASP A 336 34.31 -1.87 -12.80
C ASP A 336 32.97 -1.76 -12.06
N GLU A 337 32.12 -2.77 -12.17
CA GLU A 337 30.89 -2.89 -11.39
C GLU A 337 31.19 -2.76 -9.88
N GLY A 338 30.33 -2.03 -9.15
CA GLY A 338 30.50 -1.81 -7.72
C GLY A 338 31.41 -0.63 -7.35
N TRP A 339 32.10 -0.03 -8.31
CA TRP A 339 32.91 1.18 -8.06
C TRP A 339 32.02 2.42 -7.99
N GLY A 340 32.56 3.54 -7.49
CA GLY A 340 31.74 4.73 -7.30
C GLY A 340 30.73 4.54 -6.18
N LYS A 341 31.10 3.77 -5.15
CA LYS A 341 30.22 3.44 -4.02
C LYS A 341 29.60 4.71 -3.44
N LEU A 342 28.34 4.63 -3.04
CA LEU A 342 27.60 5.72 -2.41
C LEU A 342 27.87 5.77 -0.91
N SER A 343 28.01 6.96 -0.36
CA SER A 343 27.99 7.22 1.09
C SER A 343 26.78 8.06 1.45
N ALA A 344 25.64 7.38 1.65
CA ALA A 344 24.35 8.00 1.97
C ALA A 344 23.34 6.94 2.40
N SER A 345 22.24 7.39 3.00
CA SER A 345 21.03 6.59 3.19
C SER A 345 20.05 6.85 2.05
N VAL A 346 19.39 5.80 1.56
CA VAL A 346 18.39 5.85 0.49
C VAL A 346 17.10 5.18 0.96
N ASP A 347 15.98 5.79 0.63
CA ASP A 347 14.65 5.27 0.93
C ASP A 347 13.70 5.53 -0.26
N GLU A 348 12.59 4.80 -0.33
CA GLU A 348 11.49 5.03 -1.26
C GLU A 348 11.94 5.16 -2.73
N PHE A 349 12.88 4.30 -3.15
CA PHE A 349 13.44 4.31 -4.50
C PHE A 349 12.42 3.80 -5.51
N ARG A 350 12.09 4.62 -6.50
CA ARG A 350 11.10 4.33 -7.55
C ARG A 350 11.71 4.59 -8.92
N PHE A 351 11.50 3.64 -9.82
CA PHE A 351 11.77 3.81 -11.24
C PHE A 351 10.49 3.67 -12.04
N TRP A 352 10.18 4.67 -12.86
CA TRP A 352 9.04 4.69 -13.77
C TRP A 352 9.52 4.66 -15.21
N LYS A 353 8.85 3.85 -16.02
CA LYS A 353 9.05 3.73 -17.47
C LYS A 353 8.37 4.84 -18.26
N THR A 354 7.85 5.85 -17.55
CA THR A 354 7.18 7.02 -18.12
C THR A 354 7.65 8.29 -17.43
N ALA A 355 7.60 9.40 -18.15
CA ALA A 355 7.75 10.74 -17.58
C ALA A 355 6.50 11.08 -16.75
N ARG A 356 6.68 11.27 -15.44
CA ARG A 356 5.59 11.63 -14.53
C ARG A 356 5.30 13.12 -14.58
N THR A 357 4.04 13.48 -14.36
CA THR A 357 3.64 14.89 -14.29
C THR A 357 4.05 15.54 -12.96
N SER A 358 4.24 16.86 -12.95
CA SER A 358 4.49 17.63 -11.72
C SER A 358 3.42 17.40 -10.65
N LYS A 359 2.14 17.26 -11.07
CA LYS A 359 1.01 16.93 -10.21
C LYS A 359 1.16 15.57 -9.56
N ASP A 360 1.65 14.59 -10.31
CA ASP A 360 1.86 13.23 -9.83
C ASP A 360 2.99 13.16 -8.81
N ILE A 361 4.10 13.86 -9.06
CA ILE A 361 5.22 14.00 -8.11
C ILE A 361 4.76 14.72 -6.84
N GLY A 362 4.20 15.94 -6.97
CA GLY A 362 3.80 16.76 -5.82
C GLY A 362 2.75 16.11 -4.91
N ARG A 363 1.96 15.15 -5.42
CA ARG A 363 0.95 14.42 -4.63
C ARG A 363 1.48 13.18 -3.92
N ASN A 364 2.57 12.58 -4.41
CA ASN A 364 2.98 11.24 -3.99
C ASN A 364 4.44 11.15 -3.50
N TRP A 365 5.17 12.26 -3.45
CA TRP A 365 6.55 12.23 -2.96
C TRP A 365 6.63 11.82 -1.48
N PHE A 366 5.71 12.28 -0.63
CA PHE A 366 5.68 12.03 0.81
C PHE A 366 4.80 10.83 1.24
N THR A 367 4.34 10.01 0.31
CA THR A 367 3.45 8.88 0.60
C THR A 367 3.73 7.71 -0.35
N GLN A 368 3.43 6.50 0.11
CA GLN A 368 3.53 5.33 -0.74
C GLN A 368 2.65 5.41 -1.99
N VAL A 369 3.13 4.79 -3.06
CA VAL A 369 2.37 4.51 -4.27
C VAL A 369 2.13 3.01 -4.36
N TYR A 370 0.93 2.59 -4.76
CA TYR A 370 0.63 1.17 -4.88
C TYR A 370 1.05 0.61 -6.23
N GLY A 371 1.55 -0.62 -6.25
CA GLY A 371 1.83 -1.34 -7.50
C GLY A 371 0.56 -1.80 -8.21
N GLY A 372 0.69 -2.93 -8.88
CA GLY A 372 -0.44 -3.66 -9.45
C GLY A 372 0.06 -4.97 -10.04
N THR A 373 -0.44 -6.09 -9.54
CA THR A 373 -0.05 -7.42 -10.02
C THR A 373 -0.65 -7.68 -11.42
N ASN A 374 -0.53 -8.91 -11.91
CA ASN A 374 -1.18 -9.33 -13.15
C ASN A 374 -2.71 -9.41 -13.06
N THR A 375 -3.30 -9.31 -11.86
CA THR A 375 -4.75 -9.41 -11.70
C THR A 375 -5.48 -8.08 -11.95
N VAL A 376 -4.78 -6.95 -11.84
CA VAL A 376 -5.35 -5.60 -12.02
C VAL A 376 -4.31 -4.70 -12.70
N ASP A 377 -4.68 -4.11 -13.83
CA ASP A 377 -3.85 -3.09 -14.50
C ASP A 377 -3.90 -1.76 -13.74
N SER A 378 -2.95 -1.60 -12.83
CA SER A 378 -2.74 -0.39 -12.02
C SER A 378 -1.24 -0.08 -12.00
N ASN A 379 -0.88 1.17 -12.30
CA ASN A 379 0.51 1.63 -12.33
C ASN A 379 1.43 0.67 -13.12
N THR A 380 1.00 0.26 -14.32
CA THR A 380 1.76 -0.64 -15.20
C THR A 380 3.16 -0.11 -15.52
N ASP A 381 3.31 1.21 -15.51
CA ASP A 381 4.53 1.93 -15.83
C ASP A 381 5.50 2.05 -14.65
N LEU A 382 5.08 1.70 -13.42
CA LEU A 382 5.99 1.54 -12.30
C LEU A 382 6.86 0.30 -12.57
N GLY A 383 8.15 0.53 -12.74
CA GLY A 383 9.12 -0.49 -13.11
C GLY A 383 9.63 -1.28 -11.91
N VAL A 384 10.23 -0.58 -10.96
CA VAL A 384 10.65 -1.14 -9.65
C VAL A 384 10.34 -0.14 -8.55
N TYR A 385 10.03 -0.67 -7.36
CA TYR A 385 9.80 0.16 -6.17
C TYR A 385 10.35 -0.53 -4.92
N PHE A 386 11.42 0.05 -4.36
CA PHE A 386 12.04 -0.43 -3.13
C PHE A 386 11.75 0.53 -1.99
N LYS A 387 10.98 0.04 -1.01
CA LYS A 387 10.62 0.78 0.22
C LYS A 387 11.52 0.43 1.39
N PHE A 388 12.15 -0.74 1.37
CA PHE A 388 12.95 -1.28 2.48
C PHE A 388 12.18 -1.52 3.79
N ASN A 389 10.86 -1.69 3.72
CA ASN A 389 9.93 -1.84 4.86
C ASN A 389 9.73 -3.30 5.35
N GLU A 390 10.47 -4.27 4.83
CA GLU A 390 10.32 -5.70 5.14
C GLU A 390 10.79 -6.11 6.56
N GLY A 391 11.43 -5.20 7.30
CA GLY A 391 12.02 -5.46 8.61
C GLY A 391 13.39 -6.14 8.53
N ILE A 392 13.99 -6.42 9.69
CA ILE A 392 15.28 -7.11 9.81
C ILE A 392 15.04 -8.47 10.48
N THR A 393 15.10 -9.53 9.70
CA THR A 393 14.79 -10.89 10.16
C THR A 393 15.89 -11.49 11.04
N GLY A 394 17.13 -10.98 10.94
CA GLY A 394 18.32 -11.57 11.53
C GLY A 394 18.90 -12.72 10.69
N ASN A 395 18.29 -13.03 9.56
CA ASN A 395 18.78 -13.99 8.59
C ASN A 395 19.29 -13.27 7.34
N SER A 396 20.61 -13.28 7.15
CA SER A 396 21.27 -12.56 6.06
C SER A 396 20.78 -12.97 4.66
N THR A 397 20.27 -14.19 4.46
CA THR A 397 19.73 -14.63 3.16
C THR A 397 18.46 -13.87 2.77
N TYR A 398 17.65 -13.47 3.74
CA TYR A 398 16.43 -12.69 3.50
C TYR A 398 16.69 -11.20 3.61
N ASP A 399 17.53 -10.81 4.57
CA ASP A 399 17.84 -9.41 4.81
C ASP A 399 18.66 -8.80 3.66
N SER A 400 19.38 -9.62 2.88
CA SER A 400 20.07 -9.24 1.64
C SER A 400 19.14 -9.06 0.42
N VAL A 401 17.82 -9.21 0.57
CA VAL A 401 16.85 -9.07 -0.52
C VAL A 401 16.00 -7.82 -0.30
N ALA A 402 16.05 -6.87 -1.24
CA ALA A 402 15.15 -5.73 -1.26
C ALA A 402 13.86 -6.10 -1.99
N LEU A 403 12.72 -6.11 -1.28
CA LEU A 403 11.43 -6.47 -1.87
C LEU A 403 10.93 -5.41 -2.87
N ASP A 404 10.48 -5.86 -4.03
CA ASP A 404 9.85 -5.00 -5.04
C ASP A 404 8.35 -4.83 -4.80
N TYR A 405 7.92 -3.61 -4.52
CA TYR A 405 6.54 -3.22 -4.26
C TYR A 405 5.78 -2.75 -5.52
N SER A 406 6.37 -2.89 -6.71
CA SER A 406 5.75 -2.46 -7.98
C SER A 406 4.70 -3.45 -8.52
N GLY A 407 4.74 -4.71 -8.07
CA GLY A 407 3.93 -5.81 -8.60
C GLY A 407 4.57 -6.50 -9.82
N ARG A 408 5.90 -6.41 -9.98
CA ARG A 408 6.65 -7.02 -11.09
C ARG A 408 7.59 -8.15 -10.66
N ILE A 409 7.69 -8.41 -9.35
CA ILE A 409 8.54 -9.45 -8.75
C ILE A 409 10.00 -9.26 -9.18
N SER A 410 10.48 -8.02 -9.08
CA SER A 410 11.81 -7.59 -9.51
C SER A 410 12.73 -7.32 -8.32
N ASN A 411 12.70 -8.21 -7.32
CA ASN A 411 13.41 -8.02 -6.05
C ASN A 411 14.90 -7.73 -6.27
N GLY A 412 15.41 -6.74 -5.55
CA GLY A 412 16.82 -6.35 -5.58
C GLY A 412 17.67 -7.30 -4.73
N GLN A 413 18.90 -7.56 -5.15
CA GLN A 413 19.90 -8.29 -4.37
C GLN A 413 20.92 -7.30 -3.82
N ILE A 414 21.02 -7.20 -2.49
CA ILE A 414 22.02 -6.41 -1.80
C ILE A 414 23.33 -7.19 -1.82
N GLN A 415 24.31 -6.68 -2.56
CA GLN A 415 25.65 -7.23 -2.59
C GLN A 415 26.40 -6.86 -1.31
N ASN A 416 27.22 -7.81 -0.84
CA ASN A 416 28.02 -7.68 0.38
C ASN A 416 27.20 -7.30 1.63
N TYR A 417 26.00 -7.88 1.78
CA TYR A 417 25.16 -7.62 2.95
C TYR A 417 25.89 -8.03 4.25
N ALA A 418 26.25 -7.02 5.06
CA ALA A 418 26.99 -7.20 6.30
C ALA A 418 26.21 -6.61 7.50
N PRO A 419 25.40 -7.41 8.22
CA PRO A 419 24.49 -6.91 9.25
C PRO A 419 25.22 -6.35 10.48
N THR A 420 26.40 -6.87 10.82
CA THR A 420 27.15 -6.51 12.04
C THR A 420 28.15 -5.38 11.84
N ILE A 421 28.70 -5.23 10.63
CA ILE A 421 29.78 -4.27 10.34
C ILE A 421 29.22 -2.96 9.79
N HIS A 422 28.12 -3.02 9.01
CA HIS A 422 27.63 -1.87 8.26
C HIS A 422 26.21 -1.46 8.61
N ALA A 423 25.46 -2.31 9.33
CA ALA A 423 24.05 -2.10 9.67
C ALA A 423 23.28 -1.49 8.48
N MET A 424 23.42 -2.12 7.30
CA MET A 424 22.96 -1.56 6.03
C MET A 424 21.45 -1.30 6.02
N ARG A 425 20.69 -1.99 6.88
CA ARG A 425 19.25 -1.83 7.05
C ARG A 425 18.95 -0.98 8.30
N SER A 426 17.90 -0.18 8.20
CA SER A 426 17.34 0.58 9.31
C SER A 426 15.82 0.41 9.30
N THR A 427 15.17 0.46 10.46
CA THR A 427 13.70 0.46 10.60
C THR A 427 13.11 1.88 10.72
N GLY A 428 13.94 2.91 10.53
CA GLY A 428 13.52 4.31 10.48
C GLY A 428 12.67 4.63 9.24
N SER A 429 12.29 5.90 9.08
CA SER A 429 11.42 6.37 7.99
C SER A 429 11.97 7.66 7.43
N ALA A 430 12.37 7.68 6.16
CA ALA A 430 12.83 8.92 5.54
C ALA A 430 11.71 9.97 5.46
N ILE A 431 10.46 9.54 5.29
CA ILE A 431 9.29 10.43 5.22
C ILE A 431 9.05 11.16 6.55
N VAL A 432 9.19 10.47 7.68
CA VAL A 432 9.05 11.08 9.01
C VAL A 432 10.30 11.87 9.38
N GLU A 433 11.50 11.35 9.12
CA GLU A 433 12.76 12.03 9.43
C GLU A 433 12.98 13.31 8.60
N SER A 434 12.49 13.37 7.36
CA SER A 434 12.48 14.59 6.53
C SER A 434 11.43 15.62 6.94
N SER A 435 10.55 15.30 7.90
CA SER A 435 9.36 16.08 8.23
C SER A 435 8.36 16.25 7.08
N ALA A 436 8.46 15.43 6.03
CA ALA A 436 7.51 15.42 4.91
C ALA A 436 6.09 15.02 5.35
N SER A 437 5.99 14.16 6.37
CA SER A 437 4.73 13.79 7.02
C SER A 437 4.97 13.49 8.50
N ALA A 438 3.98 13.79 9.35
CA ALA A 438 4.03 13.45 10.77
C ALA A 438 3.98 11.93 11.04
N THR A 439 3.47 11.16 10.07
CA THR A 439 3.36 9.70 10.16
C THR A 439 3.52 9.07 8.79
N GLU A 440 4.11 7.89 8.75
CA GLU A 440 4.15 7.04 7.57
C GLU A 440 3.26 5.80 7.75
N PHE A 441 2.69 5.30 6.65
CA PHE A 441 2.09 3.98 6.63
C PHE A 441 3.16 2.90 6.73
N LYS A 442 3.16 2.15 7.83
CA LYS A 442 4.04 1.00 8.01
C LYS A 442 3.51 -0.23 7.27
N ASP A 443 4.37 -0.94 6.54
CA ASP A 443 3.98 -2.16 5.84
C ASP A 443 3.99 -3.38 6.78
N PRO A 444 2.99 -4.28 6.69
CA PRO A 444 3.00 -5.56 7.40
C PRO A 444 4.21 -6.41 7.02
N ILE A 445 4.85 -7.00 8.03
CA ILE A 445 5.95 -7.96 7.83
C ILE A 445 5.40 -9.25 7.22
N ILE A 446 5.99 -9.70 6.11
CA ILE A 446 5.56 -10.89 5.36
C ILE A 446 6.34 -12.16 5.69
N TYR A 447 7.33 -12.08 6.59
CA TYR A 447 8.11 -13.23 7.03
C TYR A 447 7.57 -13.78 8.35
N SER A 448 6.98 -14.98 8.34
CA SER A 448 6.45 -15.63 9.55
C SER A 448 7.51 -15.90 10.62
N PHE A 449 8.77 -16.09 10.21
CA PHE A 449 9.90 -16.32 11.10
C PHE A 449 10.55 -15.03 11.62
N HIS A 450 10.07 -13.85 11.22
CA HIS A 450 10.59 -12.58 11.73
C HIS A 450 10.44 -12.54 13.26
N PRO A 451 11.47 -12.12 14.02
CA PRO A 451 11.47 -12.17 15.48
C PRO A 451 10.20 -11.58 16.11
N ASP A 452 9.79 -10.39 15.70
CA ASP A 452 8.59 -9.72 16.25
C ASP A 452 7.28 -10.42 15.89
N VAL A 453 7.17 -10.97 14.67
CA VAL A 453 5.97 -11.71 14.23
C VAL A 453 5.86 -13.01 15.02
N LYS A 454 6.98 -13.73 15.15
CA LYS A 454 7.04 -14.98 15.90
C LYS A 454 6.78 -14.76 17.39
N ALA A 455 7.43 -13.77 17.99
CA ALA A 455 7.26 -13.45 19.41
C ALA A 455 5.80 -13.08 19.73
N LEU A 456 5.17 -12.26 18.89
CA LEU A 456 3.76 -11.90 19.07
C LEU A 456 2.83 -13.10 18.85
N LEU A 457 3.11 -13.95 17.85
CA LEU A 457 2.33 -15.16 17.62
C LEU A 457 2.43 -16.12 18.81
N ASP A 458 3.64 -16.34 19.34
CA ASP A 458 3.85 -17.20 20.50
C ASP A 458 3.15 -16.65 21.76
N ASP A 459 3.18 -15.33 21.98
CA ASP A 459 2.42 -14.66 23.04
C ASP A 459 0.90 -14.90 22.89
N LYS A 460 0.34 -14.63 21.70
CA LYS A 460 -1.10 -14.84 21.43
C LYS A 460 -1.52 -16.30 21.49
N LYS A 461 -0.64 -17.23 21.11
CA LYS A 461 -0.88 -18.66 21.30
C LYS A 461 -0.91 -19.05 22.77
N SER A 462 -0.04 -18.46 23.59
CA SER A 462 -0.03 -18.68 25.03
C SER A 462 -1.32 -18.16 25.67
N GLU A 463 -1.69 -16.91 25.37
CA GLU A 463 -2.94 -16.28 25.83
C GLU A 463 -4.17 -17.11 25.44
N GLY A 464 -4.26 -17.51 24.16
CA GLY A 464 -5.35 -18.34 23.67
C GLY A 464 -5.39 -19.72 24.35
N SER A 465 -4.24 -20.35 24.60
CA SER A 465 -4.16 -21.66 25.25
C SER A 465 -4.63 -21.62 26.71
N VAL A 466 -4.30 -20.55 27.43
CA VAL A 466 -4.75 -20.35 28.82
C VAL A 466 -6.26 -20.20 28.87
N TYR A 467 -6.83 -19.39 27.99
CA TYR A 467 -8.28 -19.23 27.90
C TYR A 467 -8.96 -20.55 27.52
N ASP A 468 -8.47 -21.24 26.47
CA ASP A 468 -9.04 -22.50 25.98
C ASP A 468 -9.09 -23.58 27.07
N ALA A 469 -8.07 -23.67 27.93
CA ALA A 469 -8.03 -24.63 29.04
C ALA A 469 -9.12 -24.39 30.10
N SER A 470 -9.60 -23.15 30.23
CA SER A 470 -10.67 -22.78 31.16
C SER A 470 -12.06 -22.77 30.50
N ASN A 471 -12.13 -22.84 29.17
CA ASN A 471 -13.38 -22.73 28.42
C ASN A 471 -14.11 -24.08 28.35
N ALA A 472 -15.02 -24.31 29.29
CA ALA A 472 -15.86 -25.50 29.32
C ALA A 472 -16.82 -25.63 28.12
N SER A 473 -17.10 -24.54 27.40
CA SER A 473 -17.99 -24.53 26.23
C SER A 473 -17.27 -24.88 24.92
N ALA A 474 -15.94 -25.03 24.94
CA ALA A 474 -15.16 -25.27 23.74
C ALA A 474 -15.47 -26.65 23.14
N MET A 475 -15.83 -26.71 21.86
CA MET A 475 -16.30 -27.97 21.23
C MET A 475 -15.22 -29.06 21.22
N HIS A 476 -13.95 -28.68 21.16
CA HIS A 476 -12.85 -29.66 21.19
C HIS A 476 -12.72 -30.41 22.52
N THR A 477 -13.36 -29.95 23.61
CA THR A 477 -13.39 -30.66 24.89
C THR A 477 -14.55 -31.65 24.98
N THR A 478 -15.49 -31.62 24.02
CA THR A 478 -16.67 -32.51 23.99
C THR A 478 -16.36 -33.91 23.45
N ILE A 479 -15.24 -34.07 22.74
CA ILE A 479 -14.80 -35.37 22.25
C ILE A 479 -14.05 -36.15 23.35
N PRO A 480 -14.28 -37.47 23.48
CA PRO A 480 -13.52 -38.29 24.42
C PRO A 480 -12.01 -38.22 24.16
N THR A 481 -11.21 -38.17 25.23
CA THR A 481 -9.74 -38.02 25.15
C THR A 481 -9.07 -39.09 24.27
N TRP A 482 -9.51 -40.34 24.36
CA TRP A 482 -8.96 -41.45 23.56
C TRP A 482 -9.11 -41.22 22.05
N MET A 483 -10.23 -40.63 21.60
CA MET A 483 -10.43 -40.31 20.18
C MET A 483 -9.51 -39.18 19.72
N GLY A 484 -9.27 -38.20 20.60
CA GLY A 484 -8.34 -37.11 20.34
C GLY A 484 -6.89 -37.60 20.28
N GLU A 485 -6.51 -38.53 21.16
CA GLU A 485 -5.18 -39.13 21.18
C GLU A 485 -4.92 -40.00 19.94
N ASP A 486 -5.89 -40.83 19.54
CA ASP A 486 -5.80 -41.65 18.33
C ASP A 486 -5.69 -40.78 17.05
N ASP A 487 -6.52 -39.73 16.92
CA ASP A 487 -6.48 -38.81 15.77
C ASP A 487 -5.16 -38.02 15.69
N ASN A 488 -4.56 -37.70 16.85
CA ASN A 488 -3.24 -37.08 16.92
C ASN A 488 -2.11 -38.06 16.63
N ALA A 489 -2.23 -39.33 17.05
CA ALA A 489 -1.24 -40.38 16.78
C ALA A 489 -1.14 -40.73 15.28
N VAL A 490 -2.26 -40.63 14.55
CA VAL A 490 -2.30 -40.78 13.08
C VAL A 490 -1.78 -39.52 12.36
N GLY A 491 -1.49 -38.44 13.09
CA GLY A 491 -0.85 -37.22 12.57
C GLY A 491 -1.76 -36.28 11.78
N ALA A 492 -3.06 -36.59 11.68
CA ALA A 492 -3.99 -35.83 10.85
C ALA A 492 -4.74 -34.73 11.64
N SER A 493 -5.00 -34.95 12.93
CA SER A 493 -5.80 -34.06 13.80
C SER A 493 -7.10 -33.59 13.12
N ASN A 494 -7.71 -34.45 12.32
CA ASN A 494 -8.84 -34.10 11.45
C ASN A 494 -10.09 -33.80 12.29
N LEU A 495 -10.28 -34.53 13.38
CA LEU A 495 -11.40 -34.34 14.28
C LEU A 495 -11.30 -32.99 14.99
N GLN A 496 -10.11 -32.61 15.45
CA GLN A 496 -9.87 -31.30 16.06
C GLN A 496 -10.12 -30.15 15.07
N LYS A 497 -9.66 -30.30 13.82
CA LYS A 497 -9.92 -29.33 12.74
C LYS A 497 -11.43 -29.18 12.47
N LEU A 498 -12.17 -30.29 12.41
CA LEU A 498 -13.61 -30.27 12.23
C LEU A 498 -14.32 -29.55 13.39
N MET A 499 -13.95 -29.87 14.64
CA MET A 499 -14.50 -29.19 15.82
C MET A 499 -14.20 -27.69 15.79
N GLN A 500 -13.02 -27.28 15.33
CA GLN A 500 -12.67 -25.87 15.17
C GLN A 500 -13.54 -25.17 14.11
N ILE A 501 -13.78 -25.82 12.97
CA ILE A 501 -14.63 -25.27 11.89
C ILE A 501 -16.07 -25.09 12.40
N MET A 502 -16.61 -26.10 13.09
CA MET A 502 -17.95 -26.02 13.70
C MET A 502 -18.00 -24.93 14.77
N GLY A 503 -16.99 -24.85 15.64
CA GLY A 503 -16.87 -23.80 16.65
C GLY A 503 -16.83 -22.39 16.05
N THR A 504 -16.13 -22.21 14.92
CA THR A 504 -16.06 -20.95 14.17
C THR A 504 -17.42 -20.47 13.70
N TYR A 505 -18.23 -21.39 13.20
CA TYR A 505 -19.59 -21.08 12.79
C TYR A 505 -20.46 -20.69 13.99
N PHE A 506 -20.44 -21.46 15.08
CA PHE A 506 -21.23 -21.15 16.27
C PHE A 506 -20.79 -19.88 16.99
N ASP A 507 -19.49 -19.58 17.04
CA ASP A 507 -18.98 -18.31 17.57
C ASP A 507 -19.49 -17.13 16.76
N THR A 508 -19.44 -17.23 15.43
CA THR A 508 -19.98 -16.19 14.55
C THR A 508 -21.47 -15.98 14.80
N LEU A 509 -22.26 -17.05 14.94
CA LEU A 509 -23.67 -16.96 15.27
C LEU A 509 -23.91 -16.35 16.67
N GLN A 510 -23.15 -16.76 17.68
CA GLN A 510 -23.26 -16.23 19.03
C GLN A 510 -22.99 -14.72 19.06
N LEU A 511 -21.94 -14.26 18.38
CA LEU A 511 -21.63 -12.84 18.25
C LEU A 511 -22.75 -12.05 17.59
N GLN A 512 -23.40 -12.63 16.57
CA GLN A 512 -24.55 -12.01 15.91
C GLN A 512 -25.78 -11.97 16.82
N LEU A 513 -26.05 -13.04 17.56
CA LEU A 513 -27.15 -13.13 18.52
C LEU A 513 -26.96 -12.15 19.69
N ASP A 514 -25.75 -12.05 20.25
CA ASP A 514 -25.42 -11.11 21.33
C ASP A 514 -25.58 -9.67 20.88
N PHE A 515 -25.30 -9.38 19.60
CA PHE A 515 -25.46 -8.05 19.04
C PHE A 515 -26.92 -7.70 18.69
N LEU A 516 -27.76 -8.68 18.39
CA LEU A 516 -29.13 -8.50 17.90
C LEU A 516 -30.01 -7.64 18.85
N PRO A 517 -30.01 -7.85 20.18
CA PRO A 517 -30.70 -6.97 21.14
C PRO A 517 -30.17 -5.53 21.16
N GLY A 518 -28.92 -5.33 20.75
CA GLY A 518 -28.24 -4.03 20.68
C GLY A 518 -28.54 -3.24 19.41
N MET A 519 -29.11 -3.87 18.37
CA MET A 519 -29.48 -3.21 17.13
C MET A 519 -30.66 -2.26 17.37
N LYS A 520 -30.35 -0.96 17.44
CA LYS A 520 -31.34 0.12 17.49
C LYS A 520 -31.19 0.95 16.23
N ASP A 521 -32.29 1.20 15.51
CA ASP A 521 -32.29 2.15 14.40
C ASP A 521 -32.10 3.57 14.97
N ALA A 522 -31.08 4.27 14.46
CA ALA A 522 -30.72 5.63 14.86
C ALA A 522 -31.83 6.67 14.54
N GLU A 523 -32.73 6.37 13.60
CA GLU A 523 -33.91 7.21 13.36
C GLU A 523 -35.07 6.88 14.33
N TYR A 524 -35.17 5.63 14.82
CA TYR A 524 -36.16 5.26 15.85
C TYR A 524 -35.80 5.81 17.23
N THR A 525 -34.53 6.07 17.54
CA THR A 525 -34.18 6.80 18.78
C THR A 525 -34.79 8.19 18.82
N LYS A 526 -34.89 8.89 17.68
CA LYS A 526 -35.61 10.17 17.59
C LYS A 526 -37.11 9.98 17.83
N PHE A 527 -37.72 8.91 17.31
CA PHE A 527 -39.11 8.58 17.59
C PHE A 527 -39.36 8.39 19.09
N PHE A 528 -38.56 7.57 19.77
CA PHE A 528 -38.72 7.34 21.21
C PHE A 528 -38.39 8.58 22.06
N GLU A 529 -37.39 9.39 21.69
CA GLU A 529 -37.08 10.65 22.37
C GLU A 529 -38.17 11.71 22.18
N LEU A 530 -38.74 11.84 20.98
CA LEU A 530 -39.84 12.76 20.70
C LEU A 530 -41.15 12.28 21.33
N LYS A 531 -41.39 10.97 21.36
CA LYS A 531 -42.49 10.36 22.12
C LYS A 531 -42.32 10.69 23.61
N ALA A 532 -41.16 10.42 24.19
CA ALA A 532 -40.87 10.72 25.60
C ALA A 532 -41.05 12.22 25.94
N LYS A 533 -40.58 13.14 25.08
CA LYS A 533 -40.76 14.59 25.25
C LYS A 533 -42.21 15.06 25.13
N LYS A 534 -42.99 14.46 24.23
CA LYS A 534 -44.41 14.83 24.03
C LYS A 534 -45.29 14.35 25.19
N TYR A 535 -44.97 13.19 25.78
CA TYR A 535 -45.71 12.65 26.93
C TYR A 535 -45.24 13.19 28.29
N SER A 536 -43.98 13.62 28.43
CA SER A 536 -43.53 14.31 29.66
C SER A 536 -44.16 15.70 29.84
N ALA A 537 -44.62 16.32 28.76
CA ALA A 537 -45.37 17.58 28.80
C ALA A 537 -46.88 17.38 29.10
N ALA A 538 -47.39 16.15 29.02
CA ALA A 538 -48.82 15.82 29.15
C ALA A 538 -49.18 15.07 30.45
N GLY A 539 -48.26 14.97 31.42
CA GLY A 539 -48.54 14.49 32.78
C GLY A 539 -49.00 13.03 32.92
N SER A 540 -48.90 12.20 31.88
CA SER A 540 -49.40 10.81 31.91
C SER A 540 -48.26 9.80 31.99
N VAL A 541 -48.15 9.13 33.13
CA VAL A 541 -47.28 7.96 33.35
C VAL A 541 -48.01 6.74 32.76
N MET A 542 -47.42 6.02 31.81
CA MET A 542 -47.97 4.73 31.38
C MET A 542 -47.30 3.59 32.16
N GLU A 543 -48.13 2.80 32.82
CA GLU A 543 -47.81 1.47 33.32
C GLU A 543 -47.62 0.52 32.13
N ALA A 544 -46.61 -0.35 32.22
CA ALA A 544 -46.26 -1.27 31.15
C ALA A 544 -47.37 -2.31 30.95
N GLY A 545 -48.13 -2.22 29.85
CA GLY A 545 -49.08 -3.27 29.45
C GLY A 545 -50.45 -2.84 28.90
N SER A 546 -50.77 -1.54 28.79
CA SER A 546 -52.10 -1.13 28.31
C SER A 546 -52.26 -1.20 26.77
N ALA A 547 -53.22 -2.01 26.33
CA ALA A 547 -53.56 -2.35 24.95
C ALA A 547 -54.45 -1.29 24.27
N TYR A 548 -53.93 -0.07 24.07
CA TYR A 548 -54.59 0.92 23.20
C TYR A 548 -53.58 1.50 22.19
N TYR A 549 -53.55 0.90 21.00
CA TYR A 549 -52.81 1.43 19.84
C TYR A 549 -53.75 2.34 19.03
N PRO A 550 -53.63 3.67 19.09
CA PRO A 550 -54.27 4.51 18.08
C PRO A 550 -53.55 4.27 16.75
N ALA A 551 -54.32 4.06 15.69
CA ALA A 551 -53.83 3.97 14.32
C ALA A 551 -53.07 5.26 13.96
N PHE A 552 -51.74 5.22 14.10
CA PHE A 552 -50.89 6.37 13.86
C PHE A 552 -50.30 6.26 12.46
N SER A 553 -50.73 7.18 11.59
CA SER A 553 -50.21 7.42 10.24
C SER A 553 -48.67 7.36 10.22
N SER A 554 -48.15 6.46 9.38
CA SER A 554 -46.76 6.04 9.28
C SER A 554 -45.82 7.04 8.58
N SER A 555 -46.02 8.36 8.74
CA SER A 555 -45.27 9.38 7.99
C SER A 555 -44.54 10.39 8.87
N PHE A 556 -43.73 9.94 9.84
CA PHE A 556 -42.89 10.85 10.64
C PHE A 556 -41.39 10.88 10.26
N SER A 557 -40.92 10.06 9.30
CA SER A 557 -39.55 10.17 8.76
C SER A 557 -39.49 10.61 7.28
N GLY A 558 -40.59 10.53 6.52
CA GLY A 558 -40.58 10.79 5.07
C GLY A 558 -39.71 9.80 4.28
N LYS A 559 -39.13 8.80 4.94
CA LYS A 559 -38.37 7.70 4.35
C LYS A 559 -39.08 6.37 4.59
N PRO A 560 -38.96 5.43 3.64
CA PRO A 560 -39.59 4.14 3.76
C PRO A 560 -38.94 3.24 4.80
N GLN A 561 -39.73 2.32 5.35
CA GLN A 561 -39.31 1.35 6.34
C GLN A 561 -38.19 0.46 5.77
N PRO A 562 -37.05 0.32 6.48
CA PRO A 562 -36.00 -0.62 6.07
C PRO A 562 -36.53 -2.05 6.19
N PHE A 563 -35.94 -2.98 5.42
CA PHE A 563 -36.26 -4.42 5.47
C PHE A 563 -37.68 -4.80 5.06
N THR A 564 -38.47 -3.90 4.47
CA THR A 564 -39.86 -4.18 4.04
C THR A 564 -39.98 -5.35 3.06
N LYS A 565 -38.90 -5.66 2.32
CA LYS A 565 -38.78 -6.90 1.53
C LYS A 565 -39.08 -8.16 2.35
N PHE A 566 -38.51 -8.27 3.54
CA PHE A 566 -38.69 -9.43 4.41
C PHE A 566 -40.11 -9.52 4.96
N ALA A 567 -40.74 -8.37 5.23
CA ALA A 567 -42.15 -8.32 5.64
C ALA A 567 -43.08 -8.84 4.54
N LEU A 568 -42.80 -8.57 3.26
CA LEU A 568 -43.53 -9.17 2.14
C LEU A 568 -43.25 -10.67 2.00
N GLN A 569 -41.99 -11.09 2.16
CA GLN A 569 -41.60 -12.50 2.10
C GLN A 569 -42.22 -13.34 3.23
N SER A 570 -42.43 -12.78 4.43
CA SER A 570 -43.12 -13.49 5.52
C SER A 570 -44.59 -13.80 5.20
N PHE A 571 -45.20 -13.09 4.25
CA PHE A 571 -46.52 -13.42 3.71
C PHE A 571 -46.48 -14.41 2.54
N GLY A 572 -45.33 -15.05 2.28
CA GLY A 572 -45.15 -16.07 1.25
C GLY A 572 -44.98 -15.51 -0.17
N ILE A 573 -44.68 -14.21 -0.32
CA ILE A 573 -44.48 -13.57 -1.62
C ILE A 573 -43.01 -13.64 -1.99
N GLU A 574 -42.70 -14.19 -3.16
CA GLU A 574 -41.37 -14.11 -3.73
C GLU A 574 -41.13 -12.68 -4.25
N VAL A 575 -40.31 -11.91 -3.52
CA VAL A 575 -39.99 -10.53 -3.88
C VAL A 575 -38.66 -10.50 -4.63
N PRO A 576 -38.66 -10.24 -5.96
CA PRO A 576 -37.44 -10.16 -6.73
C PRO A 576 -36.61 -8.93 -6.30
N GLU A 577 -35.30 -9.04 -6.50
CA GLU A 577 -34.41 -7.89 -6.41
C GLU A 577 -34.74 -6.89 -7.52
N ILE A 578 -35.11 -5.67 -7.14
CA ILE A 578 -35.39 -4.58 -8.10
C ILE A 578 -34.08 -3.82 -8.33
N PHE A 579 -33.82 -3.45 -9.59
CA PHE A 579 -32.60 -2.76 -10.06
C PHE A 579 -31.34 -3.64 -10.06
N THR A 580 -31.44 -4.87 -10.56
CA THR A 580 -30.32 -5.82 -10.70
C THR A 580 -29.19 -5.30 -11.58
N ASP A 581 -29.51 -4.48 -12.58
CA ASP A 581 -28.54 -3.92 -13.52
C ASP A 581 -27.93 -2.58 -13.07
N ALA A 582 -28.28 -2.11 -11.87
CA ALA A 582 -27.77 -0.84 -11.37
C ALA A 582 -26.26 -0.88 -11.17
N LYS A 583 -25.54 0.08 -11.75
CA LYS A 583 -24.10 0.21 -11.60
C LYS A 583 -23.74 0.64 -10.18
N ALA A 584 -22.50 0.38 -9.75
CA ALA A 584 -22.02 0.74 -8.41
C ALA A 584 -22.19 2.25 -8.08
N LEU A 585 -22.06 3.13 -9.07
CA LEU A 585 -22.30 4.57 -8.88
C LEU A 585 -23.76 4.87 -8.51
N GLU A 586 -24.70 4.20 -9.14
CA GLU A 586 -26.14 4.40 -8.96
C GLU A 586 -26.59 3.85 -7.60
N GLN A 587 -26.10 2.66 -7.22
CA GLN A 587 -26.42 2.03 -5.94
C GLN A 587 -25.87 2.79 -4.73
N PHE A 588 -24.65 3.30 -4.82
CA PHE A 588 -23.94 3.84 -3.66
C PHE A 588 -23.86 5.36 -3.60
N ARG A 589 -23.92 6.04 -4.75
CA ARG A 589 -23.73 7.49 -4.83
C ARG A 589 -24.93 8.24 -5.41
N SER A 590 -26.05 7.55 -5.63
CA SER A 590 -27.27 8.14 -6.19
C SER A 590 -26.97 8.96 -7.45
N ARG A 591 -26.14 8.44 -8.35
CA ARG A 591 -25.79 9.13 -9.61
C ARG A 591 -25.36 8.15 -10.69
N ASP A 592 -25.48 8.56 -11.94
CA ASP A 592 -24.81 7.89 -13.07
C ASP A 592 -23.56 8.68 -13.53
N GLU A 593 -23.04 8.36 -14.71
CA GLU A 593 -21.86 9.03 -15.30
C GLU A 593 -22.15 10.46 -15.77
N HIS A 594 -23.42 10.87 -15.85
CA HIS A 594 -23.87 12.13 -16.45
C HIS A 594 -24.79 12.98 -15.56
N ARG A 595 -25.41 12.41 -14.52
CA ARG A 595 -26.49 13.05 -13.73
C ARG A 595 -26.52 12.56 -12.29
N GLU A 596 -26.93 13.42 -11.36
CA GLU A 596 -27.19 13.08 -9.95
C GLU A 596 -28.68 12.85 -9.70
N TYR A 597 -29.01 11.81 -8.93
CA TYR A 597 -30.37 11.46 -8.52
C TYR A 597 -30.73 12.16 -7.21
N LYS A 598 -32.01 12.57 -7.11
CA LYS A 598 -32.56 13.24 -5.92
C LYS A 598 -32.59 12.35 -4.68
N ASP A 599 -32.76 11.04 -4.85
CA ASP A 599 -32.96 10.09 -3.76
C ASP A 599 -32.11 8.83 -3.95
N LYS A 600 -31.87 8.10 -2.86
CA LYS A 600 -31.11 6.84 -2.91
C LYS A 600 -31.96 5.76 -3.55
N LEU A 601 -31.36 4.98 -4.45
CA LEU A 601 -32.02 3.83 -5.07
C LEU A 601 -32.55 2.84 -4.02
N TYR A 602 -31.80 2.67 -2.91
CA TYR A 602 -32.24 1.91 -1.73
C TYR A 602 -33.56 2.43 -1.13
N ASN A 603 -33.72 3.75 -1.00
CA ASN A 603 -34.94 4.33 -0.47
C ASN A 603 -36.09 4.09 -1.45
N VAL A 604 -35.89 4.37 -2.74
CA VAL A 604 -36.92 4.15 -3.77
C VAL A 604 -37.39 2.70 -3.78
N LYS A 605 -36.46 1.75 -3.71
CA LYS A 605 -36.74 0.31 -3.61
C LYS A 605 -37.59 -0.02 -2.38
N ASN A 606 -37.21 0.44 -1.19
CA ASN A 606 -37.99 0.20 0.02
C ASN A 606 -39.36 0.90 0.00
N GLN A 607 -39.48 2.05 -0.66
CA GLN A 607 -40.76 2.73 -0.86
C GLN A 607 -41.71 1.89 -1.71
N ILE A 608 -41.20 1.30 -2.80
CA ILE A 608 -41.99 0.40 -3.65
C ILE A 608 -42.47 -0.79 -2.82
N TYR A 609 -41.56 -1.47 -2.10
CA TYR A 609 -41.94 -2.61 -1.26
C TYR A 609 -42.93 -2.23 -0.16
N GLN A 610 -42.76 -1.07 0.46
CA GLN A 610 -43.69 -0.60 1.48
C GLN A 610 -45.07 -0.26 0.91
N ASN A 611 -45.13 0.33 -0.27
CA ASN A 611 -46.41 0.56 -0.94
C ASN A 611 -47.11 -0.77 -1.27
N VAL A 612 -46.38 -1.78 -1.75
CA VAL A 612 -46.93 -3.13 -1.97
C VAL A 612 -47.39 -3.74 -0.65
N TYR A 613 -46.59 -3.66 0.41
CA TYR A 613 -46.90 -4.19 1.73
C TYR A 613 -48.17 -3.56 2.32
N ASN A 614 -48.27 -2.22 2.29
CA ASN A 614 -49.42 -1.49 2.80
C ASN A 614 -50.72 -1.85 2.07
N ASN A 615 -50.63 -2.15 0.77
CA ASN A 615 -51.79 -2.53 -0.04
C ASN A 615 -51.97 -4.04 -0.16
N LEU A 616 -51.12 -4.85 0.47
CA LEU A 616 -51.08 -6.30 0.25
C LEU A 616 -52.41 -6.97 0.57
N HIS A 617 -53.03 -6.60 1.69
CA HIS A 617 -54.33 -7.12 2.09
C HIS A 617 -55.43 -6.76 1.07
N PHE A 618 -55.38 -5.56 0.48
CA PHE A 618 -56.33 -5.17 -0.57
C PHE A 618 -56.10 -5.99 -1.84
N ILE A 619 -54.85 -6.13 -2.28
CA ILE A 619 -54.44 -6.93 -3.45
C ILE A 619 -54.88 -8.39 -3.31
N LEU A 620 -54.70 -8.99 -2.12
CA LEU A 620 -55.10 -10.36 -1.84
C LEU A 620 -56.63 -10.54 -1.87
N LYS A 621 -57.39 -9.54 -1.40
CA LYS A 621 -58.86 -9.56 -1.42
C LYS A 621 -59.46 -9.30 -2.81
N SER A 622 -58.77 -8.53 -3.67
CA SER A 622 -59.22 -8.19 -5.01
C SER A 622 -58.61 -9.07 -6.11
N LYS A 623 -57.86 -10.11 -5.73
CA LYS A 623 -57.15 -11.03 -6.63
C LYS A 623 -58.05 -11.53 -7.76
N GLY A 624 -57.57 -11.41 -9.01
CA GLY A 624 -58.30 -11.83 -10.21
C GLY A 624 -59.23 -10.78 -10.80
N THR A 625 -59.22 -9.55 -10.27
CA THR A 625 -59.97 -8.40 -10.83
C THR A 625 -59.02 -7.29 -11.28
N GLU A 626 -59.46 -6.42 -12.20
CA GLU A 626 -58.69 -5.24 -12.64
C GLU A 626 -58.25 -4.36 -11.44
N LYS A 627 -59.07 -4.34 -10.38
CA LYS A 627 -58.80 -3.59 -9.14
C LYS A 627 -57.59 -4.09 -8.35
N SER A 628 -57.04 -5.29 -8.67
CA SER A 628 -55.81 -5.78 -8.04
C SER A 628 -54.53 -5.29 -8.74
N PHE A 629 -54.64 -4.80 -9.98
CA PHE A 629 -53.51 -4.29 -10.77
C PHE A 629 -53.38 -2.76 -10.75
N ARG A 630 -54.49 -2.06 -10.48
CA ARG A 630 -54.52 -0.61 -10.23
C ARG A 630 -54.10 -0.30 -8.80
#